data_AF-A0A1Y2BPA4-F1
#
_entry.id   AF-A0A1Y2BPA4-F1
#
_cell.length_a   1.000
_cell.length_b   1.000
_cell.length_c   1.000
_cell.angle_alpha   90.00
_cell.angle_beta   90.00
_cell.angle_gamma   90.00
#
_symmetry.space_group_name_H-M   'P 1'
#
loop_
_entity.id
_entity.type
_entity.pdbx_description
1 polymer ?
#
loop_
_entity_poly.entity_id
_entity_poly.type
_entity_poly.pdbx_seq_one_letter_code
_entity_poly.pdbx_strand_id
1 'polypeptide(L)' 'MSWCDLRVMANTARAGYLQTKMGVVTGWGGASRLRSLLGPSAALSLLTSPRILPPECLSRGLITQHPIMRISQP' A
#
# COMPACT_ATOMS: atom_id res chain seq x y z
N MET A 1 5.66 -4.63 -3.25
CA MET A 1 4.25 -4.81 -2.80
C MET A 1 3.21 -4.47 -3.86
N SER A 2 3.43 -3.53 -4.80
CA SER A 2 2.35 -3.08 -5.71
C SER A 2 2.05 -3.97 -6.92
N TRP A 3 2.93 -4.93 -7.25
CA TRP A 3 2.85 -5.69 -8.51
C TRP A 3 2.24 -7.10 -8.40
N CYS A 4 1.71 -7.46 -7.23
CA CYS A 4 0.95 -8.70 -7.09
C CYS A 4 -0.54 -8.41 -7.27
N ASP A 5 -1.29 -9.33 -7.86
CA ASP A 5 -2.75 -9.25 -7.95
C ASP A 5 -3.40 -9.29 -6.56
N LEU A 6 -2.98 -10.27 -5.75
CA LEU A 6 -3.37 -10.42 -4.36
C LEU A 6 -2.33 -9.81 -3.44
N ARG A 7 -2.78 -8.94 -2.53
CA ARG A 7 -1.95 -8.32 -1.49
C ARG A 7 -2.55 -8.65 -0.15
N VAL A 8 -1.82 -9.43 0.65
CA VAL A 8 -2.21 -9.88 1.99
C VAL A 8 -1.18 -9.32 2.98
N MET A 9 -1.64 -8.80 4.11
CA MET A 9 -0.76 -8.15 5.08
C MET A 9 -1.14 -8.54 6.51
N ALA A 10 -0.19 -9.07 7.26
CA ALA A 10 -0.36 -9.34 8.69
C ALA A 10 -0.62 -8.05 9.48
N ASN A 11 -1.35 -8.15 10.59
CA ASN A 11 -1.61 -7.01 11.49
C ASN A 11 -0.34 -6.35 12.03
N THR A 12 0.74 -7.12 12.16
CA THR A 12 2.04 -6.65 12.66
C THR A 12 2.95 -6.11 11.56
N ALA A 13 2.59 -6.30 10.28
CA ALA A 13 3.39 -5.83 9.17
C ALA A 13 3.34 -4.29 9.07
N ARG A 14 4.39 -3.69 8.49
CA ARG A 14 4.51 -2.25 8.29
C ARG A 14 4.78 -2.00 6.80
N ALA A 15 3.96 -1.17 6.17
CA ALA A 15 4.14 -0.80 4.77
C ALA A 15 3.96 0.72 4.57
N GLY A 16 4.66 1.28 3.58
CA GLY A 16 4.60 2.70 3.28
C GLY A 16 5.53 3.07 2.12
N TYR A 17 5.30 4.24 1.53
CA TYR A 17 6.16 4.81 0.50
C TYR A 17 7.12 5.79 1.17
N LEU A 18 8.37 5.38 1.37
CA LEU A 18 9.37 6.13 2.16
C LEU A 18 10.50 6.74 1.31
N GLN A 19 10.39 6.65 -0.02
CA GLN A 19 11.43 7.07 -0.97
C GLN A 19 11.80 8.55 -0.83
N THR A 20 10.84 9.39 -0.47
CA THR A 20 11.06 10.81 -0.19
C THR A 20 12.00 11.08 0.98
N LYS A 21 12.16 10.14 1.93
CA LYS A 21 13.19 10.24 2.97
C LYS A 21 14.62 10.19 2.40
N MET A 22 14.78 9.58 1.24
CA MET A 22 16.07 9.43 0.55
C MET A 22 16.18 10.39 -0.65
N GLY A 23 15.24 11.31 -0.83
CA GLY A 23 15.23 12.23 -1.97
C GLY A 23 15.00 11.55 -3.34
N VAL A 24 14.46 10.33 -3.35
CA VAL A 24 14.20 9.57 -4.58
C VAL A 24 12.71 9.38 -4.84
N VAL A 25 12.37 9.07 -6.08
CA VAL A 25 10.99 8.76 -6.53
C VAL A 25 10.87 7.27 -6.88
N THR A 26 9.64 6.78 -7.06
CA THR A 26 9.41 5.37 -7.46
C THR A 26 9.91 5.13 -8.90
N GLY A 27 10.85 4.21 -9.10
CA GLY A 27 11.38 3.89 -10.45
C GLY A 27 10.58 2.84 -11.24
N TRP A 28 9.95 1.88 -10.56
CA TRP A 28 9.33 0.70 -11.21
C TRP A 28 7.81 0.83 -11.38
N GLY A 29 7.35 2.00 -11.83
CA GLY A 29 5.91 2.27 -12.00
C GLY A 29 5.10 2.29 -10.70
N GLY A 30 5.76 2.36 -9.54
CA GLY A 30 5.12 2.34 -8.23
C GLY A 30 4.09 3.46 -8.05
N ALA A 31 4.41 4.68 -8.49
CA ALA A 31 3.49 5.82 -8.49
C ALA A 31 2.30 5.61 -9.42
N SER A 32 2.54 5.16 -10.66
CA SER A 32 1.48 4.90 -11.65
C SER A 32 0.50 3.85 -11.15
N ARG A 33 1.01 2.74 -10.60
CA ARG A 33 0.17 1.69 -10.03
C ARG A 33 -0.60 2.17 -8.80
N LEU A 34 0.05 2.95 -7.92
CA LEU A 34 -0.59 3.52 -6.74
C LEU A 34 -1.74 4.46 -7.12
N ARG A 35 -1.55 5.28 -8.15
CA ARG A 35 -2.59 6.15 -8.72
C ARG A 35 -3.80 5.35 -9.20
N SER A 36 -3.58 4.22 -9.87
CA SER A 36 -4.68 3.35 -10.33
C SER A 36 -5.40 2.63 -9.18
N LEU A 37 -4.71 2.36 -8.07
CA LEU A 37 -5.31 1.69 -6.91
C LEU A 37 -6.08 2.63 -5.98
N LEU A 38 -5.61 3.87 -5.79
CA LEU A 38 -6.14 4.79 -4.78
C LEU A 38 -6.68 6.12 -5.34
N GLY A 39 -6.52 6.34 -6.65
CA GLY A 39 -6.77 7.64 -7.26
C GLY A 39 -5.61 8.64 -7.06
N PRO A 40 -5.66 9.79 -7.75
CA PRO A 40 -4.54 10.73 -7.83
C PRO A 40 -4.20 11.42 -6.51
N SER A 41 -5.20 11.89 -5.76
CA SER A 41 -4.99 12.65 -4.53
C SER A 41 -4.35 11.78 -3.42
N ALA A 42 -4.93 10.60 -3.17
CA ALA A 42 -4.41 9.69 -2.16
C ALA A 42 -3.02 9.13 -2.54
N ALA A 43 -2.79 8.84 -3.83
CA ALA A 43 -1.48 8.42 -4.30
C ALA A 43 -0.43 9.51 -4.11
N LEU A 44 -0.74 10.76 -4.46
CA LEU A 44 0.18 11.88 -4.27
C LEU A 44 0.53 12.06 -2.78
N SER A 45 -0.48 12.08 -1.90
CA SER A 45 -0.26 12.18 -0.45
C SER A 45 0.68 11.09 0.08
N LEU A 46 0.54 9.86 -0.40
CA LEU A 46 1.41 8.75 0.00
C LEU A 46 2.83 8.86 -0.54
N LEU A 47 2.99 9.35 -1.77
CA LEU A 47 4.30 9.51 -2.40
C LEU A 47 5.07 10.69 -1.79
N THR A 48 4.38 11.77 -1.42
CA THR A 48 5.01 13.00 -0.89
C THR A 48 5.20 12.97 0.62
N SER A 49 4.39 12.21 1.37
CA SER A 49 4.42 12.20 2.83
C SER A 49 4.92 10.83 3.35
N PRO A 50 6.21 10.71 3.70
CA PRO A 50 6.78 9.44 4.10
C PRO A 50 6.27 9.01 5.48
N ARG A 51 5.37 8.02 5.50
CA ARG A 51 4.81 7.45 6.73
C ARG A 51 4.60 5.95 6.62
N ILE A 52 4.67 5.28 7.77
CA ILE A 52 4.20 3.90 7.88
C ILE A 52 2.68 3.94 8.00
N LEU A 53 2.02 3.13 7.17
CA LEU A 53 0.58 3.07 7.13
C LEU A 53 0.11 1.91 8.02
N PRO A 54 -0.91 2.15 8.87
CA PRO A 54 -1.54 1.06 9.59
C PRO A 54 -2.25 0.12 8.61
N PRO A 55 -2.44 -1.16 8.97
CA PRO A 55 -3.10 -2.14 8.11
C PRO A 55 -4.47 -1.66 7.59
N GLU A 56 -5.26 -0.97 8.42
CA GLU A 56 -6.59 -0.51 8.00
C GLU A 56 -6.55 0.59 6.93
N CYS A 57 -5.53 1.44 6.94
CA CYS A 57 -5.36 2.49 5.92
C CYS A 57 -5.04 1.90 4.54
N LEU A 58 -4.44 0.71 4.52
CA LEU A 58 -4.04 0.01 3.31
C LEU A 58 -5.21 -0.80 2.71
N SER A 59 -6.23 -1.14 3.50
CA SER A 59 -7.44 -1.83 3.05
C SER A 59 -8.26 -1.06 2.01
N ARG A 60 -7.99 0.24 1.79
CA ARG A 60 -8.67 1.09 0.79
C ARG A 60 -8.23 0.86 -0.67
N GLY A 61 -7.59 -0.27 -0.98
CA GLY A 61 -7.17 -0.65 -2.34
C GLY A 61 -5.72 -1.17 -2.43
N LEU A 62 -4.90 -0.91 -1.42
CA LEU A 62 -3.52 -1.39 -1.34
C LEU A 62 -3.40 -2.83 -0.82
N ILE A 63 -4.31 -3.28 0.03
CA ILE A 63 -4.45 -4.67 0.48
C ILE A 63 -5.76 -5.23 -0.09
N THR A 64 -5.68 -6.44 -0.63
CA THR A 64 -6.84 -7.18 -1.16
C THR A 64 -7.48 -8.06 -0.08
N GLN A 65 -6.69 -8.64 0.84
CA GLN A 65 -7.22 -9.45 1.94
C GLN A 65 -6.51 -9.15 3.27
N HIS A 66 -7.31 -8.94 4.31
CA HIS A 66 -6.84 -8.80 5.69
C HIS A 66 -6.92 -10.19 6.37
N PRO A 67 -5.83 -10.70 6.98
CA PRO A 67 -5.72 -12.10 7.40
C PRO A 67 -6.64 -12.51 8.56
N ILE A 68 -7.36 -11.58 9.19
CA ILE A 68 -8.27 -11.91 10.31
C ILE A 68 -9.59 -12.53 9.84
N MET A 69 -10.01 -12.40 8.57
CA MET A 69 -11.41 -12.70 8.21
C MET A 69 -11.66 -13.79 7.15
N ARG A 70 -10.68 -14.61 6.74
CA ARG A 70 -10.95 -15.62 5.67
C ARG A 70 -10.29 -17.00 5.77
N ILE A 71 -9.57 -17.32 6.85
CA ILE A 71 -8.94 -18.66 7.00
C ILE A 71 -9.75 -19.58 7.95
N SER A 72 -10.96 -19.15 8.34
CA SER A 72 -11.90 -19.96 9.12
C SER A 72 -13.32 -19.79 8.58
N GLN A 73 -13.58 -20.39 7.44
CA GLN A 73 -14.90 -20.93 7.06
C GLN A 73 -14.62 -22.26 6.34
N PRO A 74 -15.40 -23.32 6.61
CA PRO A 74 -15.15 -24.69 6.15
C PRO A 74 -15.21 -24.85 4.62
#